data_AF-A0A956EY91-F1
#
_entry.id   AF-A0A956EY91-F1
#
_cell.length_a   1.000
_cell.length_b   1.000
_cell.length_c   1.000
_cell.angle_alpha   90.00
_cell.angle_beta   90.00
_cell.angle_gamma   90.00
#
_symmetry.space_group_name_H-M   'P 1'
#
loop_
_entity.id
_entity.type
_entity.pdbx_description
1 polymer ?
#
loop_
_entity_poly.entity_id
_entity_poly.type
_entity_poly.pdbx_seq_one_letter_code
_entity_poly.pdbx_strand_id
1 'polypeptide(L)'
;MRIRHFVLIGSLTVSAFGCSAETQAPGEGEQVSDSQNQELIADQSTYYSVRPDYRRCVSPLCGGVWVSRVNRPNTRCSDGSFASECYVADADLSSLGLPETQEADVQSELRAGRLILRGKLTKKKYQGFGKLGYFEVSEAWEPATSAEPSGKFYRVTNSGIRCFTYPCPTFHEAKLNRRAEQALSGIDLT
;
A
#
# COMPACT_ATOMS: atom_id res chain seq x y z
N MET A 1 -36.51 -37.84 -8.76
CA MET A 1 -37.29 -39.00 -8.28
C MET A 1 -36.60 -40.29 -8.73
N ARG A 2 -35.77 -40.87 -7.86
CA ARG A 2 -35.32 -42.27 -7.87
C ARG A 2 -34.50 -42.49 -6.61
N ILE A 3 -35.14 -43.13 -5.64
CA ILE A 3 -34.60 -43.56 -4.37
C ILE A 3 -33.85 -44.86 -4.60
N ARG A 4 -32.63 -45.01 -4.06
CA ARG A 4 -32.01 -46.32 -3.84
C ARG A 4 -31.46 -46.39 -2.42
N HIS A 5 -32.14 -47.21 -1.65
CA HIS A 5 -31.76 -47.66 -0.31
C HIS A 5 -30.49 -48.51 -0.40
N PHE A 6 -29.59 -48.34 0.56
CA PHE A 6 -28.64 -49.37 0.95
C PHE A 6 -28.80 -49.62 2.45
N VAL A 7 -29.28 -50.81 2.77
CA VAL A 7 -29.34 -51.39 4.12
C VAL A 7 -28.16 -52.33 4.23
N LEU A 8 -27.36 -52.21 5.29
CA LEU A 8 -26.44 -53.26 5.70
C LEU A 8 -26.22 -53.24 7.23
N ILE A 9 -26.98 -54.15 7.86
CA ILE A 9 -26.61 -55.12 8.92
C ILE A 9 -25.77 -54.61 10.09
N GLY A 10 -26.35 -54.76 11.28
CA GLY A 10 -25.79 -54.37 12.56
C GLY A 10 -24.69 -55.29 13.08
N SER A 11 -23.95 -54.74 14.04
CA SER A 11 -23.17 -55.54 14.98
C SER A 11 -23.41 -54.99 16.39
N LEU A 12 -23.86 -55.89 17.27
CA LEU A 12 -24.08 -55.68 18.70
C LEU A 12 -22.70 -55.61 19.39
N THR A 13 -22.42 -54.53 20.12
CA THR A 13 -21.45 -54.55 21.22
C THR A 13 -22.04 -53.86 22.44
N VAL A 14 -21.92 -54.53 23.58
CA VAL A 14 -22.50 -54.17 24.88
C VAL A 14 -21.49 -53.36 25.70
N SER A 15 -21.91 -52.15 26.04
CA SER A 15 -21.69 -51.32 27.24
C SER A 15 -20.37 -51.37 28.03
N ALA A 16 -19.75 -50.18 28.18
CA ALA A 16 -19.16 -49.74 29.45
C ALA A 16 -19.47 -48.25 29.68
N PHE A 17 -19.99 -47.94 30.86
CA PHE A 17 -20.34 -46.60 31.34
C PHE A 17 -19.12 -45.67 31.37
N GLY A 18 -19.25 -44.51 30.73
CA GLY A 18 -18.38 -43.36 30.93
C GLY A 18 -19.19 -42.08 30.76
N CYS A 19 -19.54 -41.41 31.85
CA CYS A 19 -20.10 -40.06 31.80
C CYS A 19 -19.00 -39.10 31.33
N SER A 20 -19.14 -38.57 30.12
CA SER A 20 -18.51 -37.31 29.74
C SER A 20 -19.59 -36.47 29.08
N ALA A 21 -19.81 -35.29 29.67
CA ALA A 21 -20.75 -34.30 29.17
C ALA A 21 -20.15 -33.66 27.92
N GLU A 22 -20.63 -34.03 26.74
CA GLU A 22 -20.37 -33.31 25.50
C GLU A 22 -21.55 -32.38 25.22
N THR A 23 -21.31 -31.09 25.49
CA THR A 23 -22.17 -30.00 25.03
C THR A 23 -22.04 -29.90 23.51
N GLN A 24 -23.13 -30.16 22.79
CA GLN A 24 -23.22 -29.92 21.36
C GLN A 24 -24.09 -28.69 21.12
N ALA A 25 -23.47 -27.62 20.61
CA ALA A 25 -24.18 -26.49 20.04
C ALA A 25 -23.98 -26.51 18.51
N PRO A 26 -25.05 -26.42 17.69
CA PRO A 26 -24.94 -26.23 16.26
C PRO A 26 -24.79 -24.73 15.97
N GLY A 27 -23.76 -24.35 15.23
CA GLY A 27 -23.50 -22.97 14.83
C GLY A 27 -22.66 -22.91 13.56
N GLU A 28 -23.36 -23.05 12.43
CA GLU A 28 -23.13 -22.41 11.13
C GLU A 28 -21.68 -21.99 10.80
N GLY A 29 -21.02 -22.79 9.96
CA GLY A 29 -19.76 -22.43 9.32
C GLY A 29 -20.01 -21.40 8.21
N GLU A 30 -19.76 -20.13 8.52
CA GLU A 30 -19.63 -19.07 7.52
C GLU A 30 -18.27 -19.22 6.82
N GLN A 31 -18.27 -19.75 5.59
CA GLN A 31 -17.10 -19.71 4.72
C GLN A 31 -16.91 -18.27 4.23
N VAL A 32 -16.12 -17.48 4.96
CA VAL A 32 -15.66 -16.18 4.48
C VAL A 32 -14.63 -16.40 3.39
N SER A 33 -15.06 -16.16 2.16
CA SER A 33 -14.28 -16.12 0.93
C SER A 33 -13.13 -15.10 1.04
N ASP A 34 -11.90 -15.62 1.15
CA ASP A 34 -10.64 -14.86 1.16
C ASP A 34 -10.30 -14.21 -0.21
N SER A 35 -11.19 -14.39 -1.20
CA SER A 35 -11.02 -13.94 -2.58
C SER A 35 -11.40 -12.47 -2.80
N GLN A 36 -12.10 -11.84 -1.86
CA GLN A 36 -12.48 -10.42 -1.98
C GLN A 36 -11.38 -9.45 -1.52
N ASN A 37 -10.41 -9.91 -0.74
CA ASN A 37 -9.30 -9.08 -0.23
C ASN A 37 -8.15 -8.90 -1.25
N GLN A 38 -8.07 -9.74 -2.29
CA GLN A 38 -6.97 -9.68 -3.25
C GLN A 38 -7.22 -8.70 -4.41
N GLU A 39 -8.49 -8.39 -4.71
CA GLU A 39 -8.86 -7.45 -5.77
C GLU A 39 -8.98 -6.00 -5.25
N LEU A 40 -9.33 -5.80 -3.98
CA LEU A 40 -9.44 -4.48 -3.34
C LEU A 40 -8.11 -3.78 -3.05
N ILE A 41 -6.97 -4.43 -3.30
CA ILE A 41 -5.62 -3.87 -3.03
C ILE A 41 -4.90 -3.47 -4.32
N ALA A 42 -5.38 -3.92 -5.50
CA ALA A 42 -4.89 -3.41 -6.78
C ALA A 42 -5.32 -1.96 -7.05
N ASP A 43 -6.29 -1.45 -6.27
CA ASP A 43 -6.89 -0.13 -6.45
C ASP A 43 -6.45 0.93 -5.40
N GLN A 44 -5.57 0.58 -4.46
CA GLN A 44 -5.19 1.51 -3.39
C GLN A 44 -3.93 2.30 -3.73
N SER A 45 -4.14 3.56 -4.13
CA SER A 45 -3.07 4.57 -4.18
C SER A 45 -2.37 4.66 -2.82
N THR A 46 -1.04 4.55 -2.80
CA THR A 46 -0.22 4.48 -1.58
C THR A 46 1.05 5.32 -1.73
N TYR A 47 1.87 5.44 -0.68
CA TYR A 47 3.03 6.34 -0.68
C TYR A 47 4.35 5.63 -1.01
N TYR A 48 5.17 6.27 -1.84
CA TYR A 48 6.43 5.76 -2.34
C TYR A 48 7.53 6.82 -2.20
N SER A 49 8.72 6.41 -1.82
CA SER A 49 9.94 7.18 -2.05
C SER A 49 10.48 6.84 -3.42
N VAL A 50 11.24 7.75 -4.02
CA VAL A 50 11.80 7.59 -5.36
C VAL A 50 13.31 7.73 -5.36
N ARG A 51 13.97 6.99 -6.24
CA ARG A 51 15.40 7.10 -6.50
C ARG A 51 15.64 7.11 -8.00
N PRO A 52 16.49 7.99 -8.56
CA PRO A 52 16.73 8.02 -9.99
C PRO A 52 17.40 6.75 -10.49
N ASP A 53 17.05 6.31 -11.70
CA ASP A 53 17.73 5.20 -12.36
C ASP A 53 18.96 5.67 -13.15
N TYR A 54 20.15 5.49 -12.56
CA TYR A 54 21.43 5.88 -13.18
C TYR A 54 22.01 4.85 -14.15
N ARG A 55 21.30 3.76 -14.45
CA ARG A 55 21.76 2.77 -15.43
C ARG A 55 21.87 3.42 -16.82
N ARG A 56 22.93 3.07 -17.55
CA ARG A 56 23.21 3.59 -18.90
C ARG A 56 22.80 2.58 -19.96
N CYS A 57 21.62 2.75 -20.52
CA CYS A 57 21.04 1.88 -21.54
C CYS A 57 20.02 2.67 -22.40
N VAL A 58 19.33 1.99 -23.31
CA VAL A 58 18.29 2.60 -24.13
C VAL A 58 17.03 2.90 -23.31
N SER A 59 16.58 4.16 -23.32
CA SER A 59 15.27 4.53 -22.78
C SER A 59 14.17 3.82 -23.58
N PRO A 60 13.12 3.27 -22.95
CA PRO A 60 12.70 3.42 -21.55
C PRO A 60 13.10 2.25 -20.61
N LEU A 61 14.09 1.42 -20.98
CA LEU A 61 14.54 0.31 -20.12
C LEU A 61 15.36 0.79 -18.91
N CYS A 62 15.87 2.01 -18.99
CA CYS A 62 16.49 2.76 -17.88
C CYS A 62 16.28 4.27 -18.06
N GLY A 63 16.71 5.03 -17.05
CA GLY A 63 16.58 6.49 -17.02
C GLY A 63 15.26 6.98 -16.41
N GLY A 64 14.37 6.07 -16.05
CA GLY A 64 13.20 6.35 -15.22
C GLY A 64 13.56 6.46 -13.74
N VAL A 65 12.69 5.93 -12.87
CA VAL A 65 12.91 5.94 -11.42
C VAL A 65 12.66 4.57 -10.80
N TRP A 66 13.32 4.34 -9.68
CA TRP A 66 13.07 3.22 -8.78
C TRP A 66 12.15 3.72 -7.66
N VAL A 67 11.05 3.00 -7.44
CA VAL A 67 10.05 3.36 -6.42
C VAL A 67 10.05 2.34 -5.30
N SER A 68 10.06 2.83 -4.06
CA SER A 68 10.01 1.99 -2.85
C SER A 68 8.84 2.39 -1.99
N ARG A 69 8.02 1.42 -1.59
CA ARG A 69 6.87 1.69 -0.72
C ARG A 69 7.36 2.15 0.66
N VAL A 70 7.00 3.37 1.02
CA VAL A 70 7.46 4.02 2.25
C VAL A 70 7.10 3.19 3.48
N ASN A 71 8.00 3.17 4.48
CA ASN A 71 7.87 2.43 5.74
C ASN A 71 7.69 0.91 5.58
N ARG A 72 7.92 0.31 4.40
CA ARG A 72 7.73 -1.13 4.13
C ARG A 72 9.04 -1.72 3.57
N PRO A 73 9.38 -2.98 3.91
CA PRO A 73 10.59 -3.60 3.37
C PRO A 73 10.45 -3.97 1.89
N ASN A 74 9.21 -4.28 1.46
CA ASN A 74 8.89 -4.72 0.11
C ASN A 74 7.77 -3.88 -0.51
N THR A 75 7.90 -3.76 -1.82
CA THR A 75 7.05 -3.05 -2.77
C THR A 75 6.48 -4.08 -3.75
N ARG A 76 5.16 -4.07 -3.95
CA ARG A 76 4.54 -4.86 -5.01
C ARG A 76 4.72 -4.10 -6.33
N CYS A 77 5.47 -4.68 -7.26
CA CYS A 77 5.74 -4.06 -8.56
C CYS A 77 4.53 -4.21 -9.49
N SER A 78 4.55 -3.47 -10.59
CA SER A 78 3.48 -3.47 -11.59
C SER A 78 3.24 -4.85 -12.21
N ASP A 79 4.25 -5.72 -12.21
CA ASP A 79 4.16 -7.11 -12.66
C ASP A 79 3.61 -8.10 -11.62
N GLY A 80 3.31 -7.61 -10.41
CA GLY A 80 2.79 -8.40 -9.30
C GLY A 80 3.88 -9.03 -8.42
N SER A 81 5.16 -8.94 -8.83
CA SER A 81 6.29 -9.39 -8.01
C SER A 81 6.49 -8.49 -6.78
N PHE A 82 7.21 -9.00 -5.78
CA PHE A 82 7.63 -8.20 -4.62
C PHE A 82 9.14 -8.01 -4.64
N ALA A 83 9.58 -6.76 -4.51
CA ALA A 83 10.99 -6.37 -4.43
C ALA A 83 11.17 -5.21 -3.43
N SER A 84 12.41 -4.88 -3.05
CA SER A 84 12.68 -3.69 -2.23
C SER A 84 12.30 -2.39 -2.95
N GLU A 85 12.51 -2.36 -4.26
CA GLU A 85 12.18 -1.26 -5.15
C GLU A 85 11.72 -1.80 -6.51
N CYS A 86 10.91 -1.02 -7.22
CA CYS A 86 10.37 -1.38 -8.53
C CYS A 86 10.81 -0.35 -9.56
N TYR A 87 11.26 -0.80 -10.73
CA TYR A 87 11.54 0.11 -11.82
C TYR A 87 10.24 0.60 -12.46
N VAL A 88 10.12 1.91 -12.62
CA VAL A 88 9.11 2.53 -13.48
C VAL A 88 9.81 3.35 -14.54
N ALA A 89 9.39 3.14 -15.78
CA ALA A 89 9.93 3.84 -16.94
C ALA A 89 9.60 5.33 -16.92
N ASP A 90 8.45 5.67 -16.35
CA ASP A 90 7.91 7.03 -16.35
C ASP A 90 6.95 7.22 -15.17
N ALA A 91 6.87 8.46 -14.68
CA ALA A 91 5.98 8.87 -13.62
C ALA A 91 5.07 10.00 -14.13
N ASP A 92 3.77 9.72 -14.16
CA ASP A 92 2.76 10.63 -14.70
C ASP A 92 2.38 11.70 -13.68
N LEU A 93 2.85 12.92 -13.90
CA LEU A 93 2.53 14.07 -13.06
C LEU A 93 1.27 14.82 -13.51
N SER A 94 0.68 14.45 -14.65
CA SER A 94 -0.43 15.21 -15.25
C SER A 94 -1.66 15.30 -14.35
N SER A 95 -1.89 14.28 -13.51
CA SER A 95 -3.00 14.25 -12.56
C SER A 95 -2.83 15.21 -11.38
N LEU A 96 -1.66 15.81 -11.21
CA LEU A 96 -1.43 16.85 -10.19
C LEU A 96 -2.03 18.21 -10.59
N GLY A 97 -2.30 18.42 -11.89
CA GLY A 97 -2.90 19.67 -12.38
C GLY A 97 -2.04 20.91 -12.10
N LEU A 98 -0.71 20.75 -12.10
CA LEU A 98 0.23 21.82 -11.78
C LEU A 98 0.40 22.79 -12.96
N PRO A 99 0.64 24.09 -12.69
CA PRO A 99 1.20 25.00 -13.68
C PRO A 99 2.58 24.53 -14.17
N GLU A 100 2.93 24.85 -15.42
CA GLU A 100 4.19 24.40 -16.06
C GLU A 100 5.45 24.68 -15.22
N THR A 101 5.50 25.84 -14.54
CA THR A 101 6.63 26.19 -13.68
C THR A 101 6.75 25.26 -12.47
N GLN A 102 5.64 24.92 -11.82
CA GLN A 102 5.64 24.00 -10.67
C GLN A 102 5.87 22.56 -11.11
N GLU A 103 5.37 22.17 -12.28
CA GLU A 103 5.66 20.85 -12.84
C GLU A 103 7.16 20.67 -13.10
N ALA A 104 7.85 21.70 -13.60
CA ALA A 104 9.30 21.67 -13.79
C ALA A 104 10.06 21.50 -12.47
N ASP A 105 9.62 22.15 -11.39
CA ASP A 105 10.20 22.02 -10.05
C ASP A 105 10.01 20.59 -9.51
N VAL A 106 8.78 20.05 -9.55
CA VAL A 106 8.50 18.66 -9.16
C VAL A 106 9.29 17.67 -10.00
N GLN A 107 9.41 17.90 -11.31
CA GLN A 107 10.21 17.05 -12.19
C GLN A 107 11.70 17.10 -11.83
N SER A 108 12.21 18.25 -11.40
CA SER A 108 13.59 18.41 -10.90
C SER A 108 13.80 17.58 -9.63
N GLU A 109 12.89 17.70 -8.66
CA GLU A 109 12.94 16.95 -7.40
C GLU A 109 12.80 15.43 -7.61
N LEU A 110 11.97 15.02 -8.58
CA LEU A 110 11.83 13.62 -9.00
C LEU A 110 13.16 13.07 -9.52
N ARG A 111 13.84 13.82 -10.39
CA ARG A 111 15.18 13.47 -10.90
C ARG A 111 16.27 13.53 -9.84
N ALA A 112 16.04 14.26 -8.76
CA ALA A 112 16.93 14.29 -7.60
C ALA A 112 16.65 13.18 -6.58
N GLY A 113 15.53 12.44 -6.70
CA GLY A 113 15.18 11.38 -5.77
C GLY A 113 14.63 11.87 -4.42
N ARG A 114 14.12 13.10 -4.35
CA ARG A 114 13.76 13.73 -3.06
C ARG A 114 12.26 13.79 -2.77
N LEU A 115 11.44 13.29 -3.69
CA LEU A 115 9.99 13.29 -3.51
C LEU A 115 9.49 12.11 -2.69
N ILE A 116 8.43 12.36 -1.92
CA ILE A 116 7.49 11.33 -1.55
C ILE A 116 6.27 11.46 -2.46
N LEU A 117 5.96 10.40 -3.19
CA LEU A 117 4.86 10.36 -4.14
C LEU A 117 3.73 9.48 -3.61
N ARG A 118 2.48 9.90 -3.83
CA ARG A 118 1.31 9.05 -3.66
C ARG A 118 0.79 8.67 -5.04
N GLY A 119 0.47 7.40 -5.26
CA GLY A 119 -0.11 6.97 -6.53
C GLY A 119 -0.25 5.46 -6.69
N LYS A 120 -0.40 5.00 -7.93
CA LYS A 120 -0.56 3.59 -8.30
C LYS A 120 0.53 3.13 -9.27
N LEU A 121 1.10 1.94 -9.03
CA LEU A 121 2.01 1.31 -9.98
C LEU A 121 1.21 0.47 -10.98
N THR A 122 1.30 0.85 -12.25
CA THR A 122 0.58 0.21 -13.36
C THR A 122 1.57 -0.22 -14.44
N LYS A 123 1.05 -0.74 -15.57
CA LYS A 123 1.87 -1.09 -16.73
C LYS A 123 1.45 -0.24 -17.93
N LYS A 124 2.42 0.38 -18.60
CA LYS A 124 2.22 1.12 -19.85
C LYS A 124 2.93 0.41 -21.00
N LYS A 125 2.30 0.38 -22.18
CA LYS A 125 2.90 -0.18 -23.39
C LYS A 125 3.83 0.87 -24.01
N TYR A 126 5.08 0.51 -24.22
CA TYR A 126 6.08 1.29 -24.92
C TYR A 126 6.40 0.63 -26.26
N GLN A 127 6.40 1.43 -27.33
CA GLN A 127 6.66 0.94 -28.69
C GLN A 127 8.05 0.28 -28.76
N GLY A 128 8.11 -0.98 -29.21
CA GLY A 128 9.36 -1.74 -29.31
C GLY A 128 9.88 -2.37 -28.01
N PHE A 129 9.35 -1.99 -26.85
CA PHE A 129 9.84 -2.47 -25.53
C PHE A 129 8.82 -3.26 -24.71
N GLY A 130 7.58 -3.37 -25.19
CA GLY A 130 6.53 -4.13 -24.50
C GLY A 130 5.90 -3.33 -23.36
N LYS A 131 5.44 -4.03 -22.31
CA LYS A 131 4.82 -3.39 -21.13
C LYS A 131 5.87 -3.20 -20.04
N LEU A 132 6.08 -1.96 -19.61
CA LEU A 132 6.98 -1.61 -18.50
C LEU A 132 6.19 -0.99 -17.35
N GLY A 133 6.81 -0.90 -16.18
CA GLY A 133 6.24 -0.21 -15.03
C GLY A 133 5.98 1.27 -15.33
N TYR A 134 4.84 1.76 -14.87
CA TYR A 134 4.38 3.13 -15.00
C TYR A 134 3.82 3.58 -13.66
N PHE A 135 4.07 4.83 -13.27
CA PHE A 135 3.58 5.35 -11.99
C PHE A 135 2.55 6.46 -12.24
N GLU A 136 1.30 6.20 -11.91
CA GLU A 136 0.22 7.20 -11.96
C GLU A 136 0.24 7.98 -10.63
N VAL A 137 0.80 9.20 -10.66
CA VAL A 137 1.00 10.02 -9.46
C VAL A 137 -0.26 10.84 -9.17
N SER A 138 -0.76 10.74 -7.94
CA SER A 138 -1.92 11.49 -7.44
C SER A 138 -1.56 12.58 -6.43
N GLU A 139 -0.41 12.48 -5.75
CA GLU A 139 0.12 13.54 -4.88
C GLU A 139 1.65 13.53 -4.97
N ALA A 140 2.29 14.71 -4.92
CA ALA A 140 3.73 14.86 -4.80
C ALA A 140 4.06 15.73 -3.59
N TRP A 141 5.00 15.27 -2.76
CA TRP A 141 5.44 15.95 -1.55
C TRP A 141 6.92 16.28 -1.66
N GLU A 142 7.21 17.58 -1.75
CA GLU A 142 8.55 18.14 -1.83
C GLU A 142 9.18 18.28 -0.44
N PRO A 143 10.52 18.16 -0.32
CA PRO A 143 11.19 18.36 0.94
C PRO A 143 11.21 19.84 1.32
N ALA A 144 11.07 20.14 2.62
CA ALA A 144 11.20 21.51 3.13
C ALA A 144 12.66 22.03 3.12
N THR A 145 13.64 21.13 2.92
CA THR A 145 15.08 21.43 2.91
C THR A 145 15.77 20.67 1.79
N SER A 146 17.06 20.95 1.55
CA SER A 146 17.86 20.20 0.57
C SER A 146 18.36 18.84 1.07
N ALA A 147 18.04 18.44 2.31
CA ALA A 147 18.46 17.16 2.86
C ALA A 147 17.69 15.99 2.21
N GLU A 148 18.38 14.86 2.04
CA GLU A 148 17.73 13.64 1.52
C GLU A 148 16.67 13.14 2.52
N PRO A 149 15.42 12.88 2.06
CA PRO A 149 14.38 12.36 2.95
C PRO A 149 14.75 10.96 3.45
N SER A 150 14.82 10.77 4.76
CA SER A 150 15.18 9.48 5.36
C SER A 150 14.36 9.16 6.60
N GLY A 151 14.38 7.89 7.01
CA GLY A 151 13.73 7.42 8.23
C GLY A 151 12.26 7.04 8.05
N LYS A 152 11.46 7.31 9.08
CA LYS A 152 10.02 6.98 9.10
C LYS A 152 9.22 8.20 8.68
N PHE A 153 8.32 8.02 7.73
CA PHE A 153 7.49 9.10 7.22
C PHE A 153 6.08 9.04 7.78
N TYR A 154 5.52 10.22 8.03
CA TYR A 154 4.21 10.43 8.62
C TYR A 154 3.49 11.52 7.84
N ARG A 155 2.17 11.40 7.70
CA ARG A 155 1.30 12.50 7.29
C ARG A 155 0.78 13.15 8.55
N VAL A 156 0.96 14.46 8.66
CA VAL A 156 0.42 15.25 9.78
C VAL A 156 -0.65 16.20 9.24
N THR A 157 -1.82 16.18 9.85
CA THR A 157 -2.95 17.05 9.50
C THR A 157 -3.42 17.81 10.72
N ASN A 158 -4.01 19.00 10.51
CA ASN A 158 -4.68 19.71 11.60
C ASN A 158 -5.99 18.98 11.93
N SER A 159 -6.24 18.69 13.20
CA SER A 159 -7.47 18.02 13.64
C SER A 159 -8.68 18.97 13.70
N GLY A 160 -8.45 20.28 13.60
CA GLY A 160 -9.48 21.31 13.81
C GLY A 160 -9.80 21.57 15.29
N ILE A 161 -9.25 20.77 16.22
CA ILE A 161 -9.49 20.93 17.65
C ILE A 161 -8.83 22.23 18.14
N ARG A 162 -9.53 22.95 19.01
CA ARG A 162 -9.06 24.16 19.71
C ARG A 162 -9.48 24.03 21.17
N CYS A 163 -8.52 24.18 22.09
CA CYS A 163 -8.75 23.98 23.52
C CYS A 163 -8.49 25.28 24.29
N PHE A 164 -9.15 25.44 25.44
CA PHE A 164 -8.91 26.56 26.35
C PHE A 164 -7.65 26.36 27.21
N THR A 165 -7.25 25.10 27.46
CA THR A 165 -6.07 24.73 28.24
C THR A 165 -5.23 23.68 27.50
N TYR A 166 -3.95 23.57 27.85
CA TYR A 166 -2.99 22.64 27.26
C TYR A 166 -2.83 21.35 28.09
N PRO A 167 -2.42 20.21 27.49
CA PRO A 167 -2.10 20.00 26.07
C PRO A 167 -3.35 19.85 25.18
N CYS A 168 -3.35 20.51 24.02
CA CYS A 168 -4.47 20.47 23.09
C CYS A 168 -4.14 19.61 21.87
N PRO A 169 -4.89 18.53 21.55
CA PRO A 169 -4.61 17.63 20.43
C PRO A 169 -4.95 18.25 19.07
N THR A 170 -4.23 19.31 18.67
CA THR A 170 -4.50 20.11 17.46
C THR A 170 -4.05 19.44 16.15
N PHE A 171 -3.28 18.36 16.23
CA PHE A 171 -2.83 17.62 15.05
C PHE A 171 -3.14 16.12 15.18
N HIS A 172 -3.29 15.48 14.02
CA HIS A 172 -3.33 14.03 13.87
C HIS A 172 -2.14 13.62 13.02
N GLU A 173 -1.34 12.66 13.51
CA GLU A 173 -0.32 12.02 12.71
C GLU A 173 -0.76 10.61 12.31
N ALA A 174 -0.48 10.26 11.05
CA ALA A 174 -0.66 8.91 10.53
C ALA A 174 0.64 8.44 9.89
N LYS A 175 1.17 7.32 10.37
CA LYS A 175 2.37 6.73 9.78
C LYS A 175 2.06 6.20 8.38
N LEU A 176 2.78 6.67 7.37
CA LEU A 176 2.52 6.30 5.97
C LEU A 176 2.59 4.77 5.79
N ASN A 177 1.61 4.22 5.06
CA ASN A 177 1.50 2.80 4.73
C ASN A 177 1.46 1.86 5.95
N ARG A 178 1.03 2.37 7.12
CA ARG A 178 0.79 1.63 8.36
C ARG A 178 -0.57 2.06 8.95
N ARG A 179 -1.04 1.29 9.92
CA ARG A 179 -2.25 1.61 10.71
C ARG A 179 -1.94 2.41 11.99
N ALA A 180 -0.67 2.78 12.20
CA ALA A 180 -0.27 3.48 13.41
C ALA A 180 -0.56 4.98 13.23
N GLU A 181 -1.28 5.54 14.19
CA GLU A 181 -1.70 6.93 14.24
C GLU A 181 -1.79 7.41 15.70
N GLN A 182 -1.66 8.71 15.91
CA GLN A 182 -1.83 9.32 17.23
C GLN A 182 -2.22 10.80 17.10
N ALA A 183 -2.83 11.34 18.16
CA ALA A 183 -3.07 12.76 18.29
C ALA A 183 -1.84 13.45 18.88
N LEU A 184 -1.47 14.61 18.33
CA LEU A 184 -0.35 15.41 18.81
C LEU A 184 -0.83 16.76 19.32
N SER A 185 -0.16 17.24 20.37
CA SER A 185 -0.39 18.57 20.92
C SER A 185 0.55 19.65 20.39
N GLY A 186 1.57 19.26 19.63
CA GLY A 186 2.55 20.17 19.04
C GLY A 186 3.47 19.43 18.06
N ILE A 187 4.20 20.20 17.25
CA ILE A 187 5.22 19.71 16.32
C ILE A 187 6.47 20.55 16.56
N ASP A 188 7.61 19.89 16.75
CA ASP A 188 8.92 20.54 16.80
C ASP A 188 9.63 20.33 15.46
N LEU A 189 10.03 21.42 14.81
CA LEU A 189 10.69 21.45 13.50
C LEU A 189 12.09 22.08 13.58
N THR A 190 12.65 22.19 14.79
CA THR A 190 13.95 22.82 15.04
C THR A 190 15.13 21.86 14.92
#